data_AF-A0A7J5XSC8-F1
#
_entry.id   AF-A0A7J5XSC8-F1
#
_cell.length_a   1.000
_cell.length_b   1.000
_cell.length_c   1.000
_cell.angle_alpha   90.00
_cell.angle_beta   90.00
_cell.angle_gamma   90.00
#
_symmetry.space_group_name_H-M   'P 1'
#
loop_
_entity.id
_entity.type
_entity.pdbx_description
1 polymer ?
#
loop_
_entity_poly.entity_id
_entity_poly.type
_entity_poly.pdbx_seq_one_letter_code
_entity_poly.pdbx_strand_id
1 'polypeptide(L)'
;MIVLFTASFSWAFQQQDILPKYQYRDPVTSDLLLCDQCPPGTAVKQHCTADTPTECQVCPERHFAENWHWGDTCQYCTSVCKERQLVKQQCNSTHDQLCECAPGFHLVVEFCITHSSCPPGYGVTALGTPVSDTTCERCPAGHFSSRDSSTELCQPHKNCSGLGLKTLRWGTSTSNSLCTNKTASPECSQQHSLCQTDVNLCEEAVFQSLSSLRLSSVPVERLLESLPGQRVDLKSLEKVKKACSPQQQVLQLLRLWREQNKDHDKILKNLTLEDLLKVTDSLPGVKVKLEDVRAVVSTCLPQQYILQLLHLWKMANYDLDLAKGLSHSLRVLRNNGAPRHLLKGLKKFSRIIGTTSTHKMYEKMFVSMLHDESCFKAHKPLNE
;
A
#
# COMPACT_ATOMS: atom_id res chain seq x y z
N MET A 1 -39.35 41.87 -4.29
CA MET A 1 -40.65 42.32 -3.74
C MET A 1 -41.60 41.14 -3.79
N ILE A 2 -42.42 40.97 -2.74
CA ILE A 2 -43.50 39.97 -2.55
C ILE A 2 -43.04 38.66 -1.90
N VAL A 3 -43.60 38.16 -0.79
CA VAL A 3 -44.39 38.68 0.35
C VAL A 3 -44.14 37.65 1.48
N LEU A 4 -43.94 38.15 2.70
CA LEU A 4 -43.89 37.39 3.95
C LEU A 4 -45.22 36.66 4.25
N PHE A 5 -45.17 35.38 4.59
CA PHE A 5 -46.23 34.72 5.35
C PHE A 5 -45.69 34.33 6.73
N THR A 6 -45.95 35.20 7.70
CA THR A 6 -45.98 34.87 9.12
C THR A 6 -47.30 34.18 9.44
N ALA A 7 -47.27 32.99 10.06
CA ALA A 7 -48.32 32.57 10.98
C ALA A 7 -47.80 31.39 11.82
N SER A 8 -47.51 31.73 13.06
CA SER A 8 -47.30 30.90 14.24
C SER A 8 -48.15 29.62 14.25
N PHE A 9 -47.50 28.45 14.12
CA PHE A 9 -48.05 27.19 14.62
C PHE A 9 -47.76 27.13 16.13
N SER A 10 -48.56 27.85 16.90
CA SER A 10 -48.81 27.52 18.30
C SER A 10 -50.28 27.17 18.37
N TRP A 11 -50.65 26.19 19.21
CA TRP A 11 -51.94 25.47 19.28
C TRP A 11 -51.94 24.13 18.55
N ALA A 12 -51.38 23.11 19.22
CA ALA A 12 -52.14 21.92 19.64
C ALA A 12 -51.20 20.86 20.25
N PHE A 13 -50.70 21.12 21.46
CA PHE A 13 -50.26 20.06 22.38
C PHE A 13 -50.76 20.44 23.78
N GLN A 14 -52.09 20.50 23.94
CA GLN A 14 -52.67 20.10 25.22
C GLN A 14 -52.82 18.58 25.13
N GLN A 15 -51.69 17.89 25.29
CA GLN A 15 -51.73 16.50 25.69
C GLN A 15 -52.25 16.55 27.12
N GLN A 16 -53.52 16.20 27.31
CA GLN A 16 -54.03 15.94 28.65
C GLN A 16 -53.13 14.84 29.21
N ASP A 17 -52.37 15.15 30.26
CA ASP A 17 -51.48 14.18 30.94
C ASP A 17 -52.35 13.03 31.46
N ILE A 18 -52.55 12.00 30.64
CA ILE A 18 -53.21 10.77 31.09
C ILE A 18 -52.17 10.03 31.93
N LEU A 19 -52.25 10.22 33.25
CA LEU A 19 -51.41 9.48 34.18
C LEU A 19 -51.65 7.97 33.98
N PRO A 20 -50.58 7.17 33.78
CA PRO A 20 -50.70 5.72 33.71
C PRO A 20 -51.26 5.17 35.01
N LYS A 21 -52.18 4.21 34.92
CA LYS A 21 -52.83 3.58 36.08
C LYS A 21 -52.50 2.09 36.19
N TYR A 22 -52.71 1.49 37.35
CA TYR A 22 -52.59 0.05 37.59
C TYR A 22 -53.72 -0.42 38.51
N GLN A 23 -54.07 -1.70 38.40
CA GLN A 23 -55.06 -2.33 39.28
C GLN A 23 -54.39 -2.80 40.57
N TYR A 24 -54.99 -2.45 41.71
CA TYR A 24 -54.53 -2.86 43.03
C TYR A 24 -55.69 -3.42 43.83
N ARG A 25 -55.47 -4.54 44.54
CA ARG A 25 -56.46 -5.11 45.46
C ARG A 25 -56.14 -4.62 46.86
N ASP A 26 -57.04 -3.83 47.44
CA ASP A 26 -56.88 -3.32 48.80
C ASP A 26 -56.86 -4.51 49.79
N PRO A 27 -55.79 -4.68 50.59
CA PRO A 27 -55.69 -5.80 51.52
C PRO A 27 -56.69 -5.71 52.69
N VAL A 28 -57.24 -4.52 52.98
CA VAL A 28 -58.20 -4.29 54.07
C VAL A 28 -59.63 -4.51 53.59
N THR A 29 -60.05 -3.90 52.48
CA THR A 29 -61.44 -3.98 52.00
C THR A 29 -61.66 -5.09 50.97
N SER A 30 -60.60 -5.64 50.38
CA SER A 30 -60.65 -6.57 49.24
C SER A 30 -61.27 -6.00 47.96
N ASP A 31 -61.42 -4.68 47.87
CA ASP A 31 -61.88 -4.01 46.66
C ASP A 31 -60.78 -3.92 45.60
N LEU A 32 -61.18 -3.88 44.33
CA LEU A 32 -60.27 -3.65 43.21
C LEU A 32 -60.26 -2.17 42.87
N LEU A 33 -59.15 -1.51 43.15
CA LEU A 33 -58.93 -0.07 42.94
C LEU A 33 -58.10 0.17 41.68
N LEU A 34 -58.31 1.34 41.06
CA LEU A 34 -57.52 1.81 39.92
C LEU A 34 -56.62 2.97 40.37
N CYS A 35 -55.37 2.63 40.69
CA CYS A 35 -54.38 3.54 41.25
C CYS A 35 -53.51 4.19 40.17
N ASP A 36 -52.98 5.38 40.44
CA ASP A 36 -51.99 6.03 39.57
C ASP A 36 -50.60 5.45 39.78
N GLN A 37 -49.86 5.23 38.69
CA GLN A 37 -48.47 4.77 38.77
C GLN A 37 -47.54 5.87 39.29
N CYS A 38 -46.39 5.46 39.80
CA CYS A 38 -45.34 6.39 40.19
C CYS A 38 -44.49 6.82 38.97
N PRO A 39 -44.10 8.10 38.89
CA PRO A 39 -43.28 8.61 37.79
C PRO A 39 -41.83 8.11 37.85
N PRO A 40 -41.08 8.22 36.74
CA PRO A 40 -39.63 8.00 36.73
C PRO A 40 -38.94 8.77 37.87
N GLY A 41 -37.96 8.17 38.52
CA GLY A 41 -37.34 8.74 39.71
C GLY A 41 -37.93 8.31 41.04
N THR A 42 -39.06 7.58 41.04
CA THR A 42 -39.81 7.25 42.25
C THR A 42 -40.34 5.81 42.27
N ALA A 43 -40.61 5.29 43.46
CA ALA A 43 -41.27 4.00 43.68
C ALA A 43 -42.49 4.14 44.59
N VAL A 44 -43.38 3.16 44.57
CA VAL A 44 -44.57 3.15 45.43
C VAL A 44 -44.14 2.99 46.88
N LYS A 45 -44.51 3.98 47.71
CA LYS A 45 -44.37 3.89 49.17
C LYS A 45 -45.64 3.34 49.80
N GLN A 46 -46.79 3.79 49.31
CA GLN A 46 -48.10 3.33 49.74
C GLN A 46 -49.06 3.29 48.55
N HIS A 47 -49.75 2.17 48.38
CA HIS A 47 -50.78 2.02 47.34
C HIS A 47 -51.97 2.93 47.61
N CYS A 48 -52.76 3.24 46.57
CA CYS A 48 -53.97 4.02 46.76
C CYS A 48 -55.00 3.25 47.59
N THR A 49 -55.82 4.01 48.32
CA THR A 49 -57.06 3.50 48.94
C THR A 49 -58.25 4.13 48.22
N ALA A 50 -59.48 3.87 48.68
CA ALA A 50 -60.67 4.53 48.14
C ALA A 50 -60.59 6.07 48.24
N ASP A 51 -59.92 6.59 49.29
CA ASP A 51 -59.90 8.01 49.61
C ASP A 51 -58.53 8.68 49.41
N THR A 52 -57.44 7.90 49.30
CA THR A 52 -56.07 8.42 49.20
C THR A 52 -55.40 7.97 47.90
N PRO A 53 -54.73 8.89 47.16
CA PRO A 53 -53.97 8.51 45.97
C PRO A 53 -52.74 7.68 46.33
N THR A 54 -52.07 7.11 45.32
CA THR A 54 -50.79 6.43 45.51
C THR A 54 -49.73 7.41 46.00
N GLU A 55 -49.03 7.05 47.07
CA GLU A 55 -47.90 7.80 47.59
C GLU A 55 -46.60 7.26 46.97
N CYS A 56 -45.84 8.14 46.33
CA CYS A 56 -44.56 7.83 45.71
C CYS A 56 -43.40 8.40 46.53
N GLN A 57 -42.32 7.64 46.63
CA GLN A 57 -41.07 8.07 47.27
C GLN A 57 -39.93 8.12 46.26
N VAL A 58 -38.99 9.06 46.44
CA VAL A 58 -37.82 9.17 45.58
C VAL A 58 -36.94 7.93 45.69
N CYS A 59 -36.31 7.54 44.58
CA CYS A 59 -35.34 6.46 44.61
C CYS A 59 -34.18 6.79 45.54
N PRO A 60 -33.73 5.84 46.38
CA PRO A 60 -32.55 6.02 47.23
C PRO A 60 -31.27 6.11 46.39
N GLU A 61 -30.15 6.48 47.02
CA GLU A 61 -28.85 6.52 46.33
C GLU A 61 -28.54 5.19 45.64
N ARG A 62 -27.91 5.27 44.46
CA ARG A 62 -27.56 4.12 43.60
C ARG A 62 -28.74 3.30 43.09
N HIS A 63 -29.95 3.87 43.07
CA HIS A 63 -31.13 3.25 42.48
C HIS A 63 -31.83 4.19 41.52
N PHE A 64 -32.57 3.62 40.57
CA PHE A 64 -33.28 4.35 39.55
C PHE A 64 -34.61 3.72 39.13
N ALA A 65 -35.45 4.53 38.50
CA ALA A 65 -36.70 4.15 37.87
C ALA A 65 -36.86 4.95 36.57
N GLU A 66 -36.73 4.31 35.41
CA GLU A 66 -36.73 4.99 34.11
C GLU A 66 -38.13 5.26 33.56
N ASN A 67 -39.07 4.38 33.87
CA ASN A 67 -40.42 4.43 33.34
C ASN A 67 -41.44 4.56 34.47
N TRP A 68 -42.66 4.95 34.13
CA TRP A 68 -43.79 4.87 35.05
C TRP A 68 -43.99 3.41 35.48
N HIS A 69 -44.15 3.19 36.78
CA HIS A 69 -44.33 1.85 37.32
C HIS A 69 -45.10 1.84 38.64
N TRP A 70 -45.49 0.64 39.08
CA TRP A 70 -46.21 0.39 40.33
C TRP A 70 -45.43 -0.49 41.33
N GLY A 71 -44.16 -0.77 41.03
CA GLY A 71 -43.25 -1.43 41.97
C GLY A 71 -42.95 -0.58 43.19
N ASP A 72 -42.76 -1.24 44.33
CA ASP A 72 -42.40 -0.66 45.63
C ASP A 72 -40.88 -0.42 45.80
N THR A 73 -40.06 -0.98 44.90
CA THR A 73 -38.60 -0.81 44.87
C THR A 73 -38.11 -0.24 43.55
N CYS A 74 -37.16 0.69 43.62
CA CYS A 74 -36.38 1.14 42.46
C CYS A 74 -35.33 0.08 42.06
N GLN A 75 -34.89 0.11 40.80
CA GLN A 75 -33.84 -0.78 40.29
C GLN A 75 -32.47 -0.33 40.79
N TYR A 76 -31.58 -1.26 41.14
CA TYR A 76 -30.22 -0.92 41.53
C TYR A 76 -29.38 -0.56 40.30
N CYS A 77 -28.48 0.41 40.43
CA CYS A 77 -27.54 0.76 39.38
C CYS A 77 -26.45 -0.31 39.24
N THR A 78 -26.63 -1.23 38.30
CA THR A 78 -25.77 -2.42 38.12
C THR A 78 -24.60 -2.18 37.18
N SER A 79 -24.71 -1.20 36.30
CA SER A 79 -23.74 -0.97 35.23
C SER A 79 -22.41 -0.47 35.78
N VAL A 80 -21.37 -1.31 35.70
CA VAL A 80 -19.98 -0.95 36.04
C VAL A 80 -19.17 -0.86 34.75
N CYS A 81 -18.52 0.29 34.52
CA CYS A 81 -17.69 0.45 33.33
C CYS A 81 -16.46 -0.45 33.42
N LYS A 82 -16.29 -1.30 32.41
CA LYS A 82 -15.20 -2.27 32.29
C LYS A 82 -13.90 -1.57 31.84
N GLU A 83 -12.84 -2.35 31.62
CA GLU A 83 -11.58 -1.82 31.11
C GLU A 83 -11.79 -1.05 29.79
N ARG A 84 -11.14 0.12 29.66
CA ARG A 84 -11.21 1.01 28.49
C ARG A 84 -12.61 1.56 28.19
N GLN A 85 -13.53 1.49 29.15
CA GLN A 85 -14.78 2.22 29.13
C GLN A 85 -14.72 3.44 30.04
N LEU A 86 -15.47 4.47 29.69
CA LEU A 86 -15.67 5.69 30.45
C LEU A 86 -17.16 5.83 30.77
N VAL A 87 -17.47 6.47 31.90
CA VAL A 87 -18.85 6.81 32.25
C VAL A 87 -19.31 7.93 31.33
N LYS A 88 -20.26 7.62 30.44
CA LYS A 88 -20.92 8.59 29.56
C LYS A 88 -22.03 9.32 30.30
N GLN A 89 -22.76 8.57 31.13
CA GLN A 89 -23.88 9.05 31.91
C GLN A 89 -23.82 8.40 33.28
N GLN A 90 -23.82 9.22 34.33
CA GLN A 90 -23.80 8.74 35.71
C GLN A 90 -25.19 8.24 36.10
N CYS A 91 -25.26 7.14 36.86
CA CYS A 91 -26.52 6.70 37.47
C CYS A 91 -27.15 7.83 38.30
N ASN A 92 -28.46 8.02 38.14
CA ASN A 92 -29.27 8.92 38.96
C ASN A 92 -30.63 8.29 39.27
N SER A 93 -31.57 9.02 39.89
CA SER A 93 -32.88 8.44 40.25
C SER A 93 -33.73 8.00 39.04
N THR A 94 -33.46 8.51 37.84
CA THR A 94 -34.26 8.26 36.63
C THR A 94 -33.61 7.30 35.64
N HIS A 95 -32.33 6.97 35.76
CA HIS A 95 -31.64 6.10 34.81
C HIS A 95 -30.40 5.43 35.40
N ASP A 96 -30.04 4.27 34.84
CA ASP A 96 -28.78 3.60 35.18
C ASP A 96 -27.56 4.36 34.63
N GLN A 97 -26.39 3.96 35.10
CA GLN A 97 -25.11 4.37 34.55
C GLN A 97 -24.94 3.81 33.14
N LEU A 98 -24.51 4.66 32.19
CA LEU A 98 -24.16 4.25 30.83
C LEU A 98 -22.66 4.37 30.61
N CYS A 99 -22.07 3.29 30.11
CA CYS A 99 -20.65 3.21 29.79
C CYS A 99 -20.42 3.27 28.28
N GLU A 100 -19.31 3.89 27.87
CA GLU A 100 -18.92 4.07 26.48
C GLU A 100 -17.44 3.73 26.31
N CYS A 101 -17.04 3.17 25.18
CA CYS A 101 -15.62 2.93 24.91
C CYS A 101 -14.84 4.24 24.86
N ALA A 102 -13.65 4.26 25.46
CA ALA A 102 -12.75 5.41 25.44
C ALA A 102 -12.35 5.78 24.00
N PRO A 103 -11.94 7.03 23.74
CA PRO A 103 -11.46 7.45 22.43
C PRO A 103 -10.37 6.52 21.87
N GLY A 104 -10.51 6.11 20.61
CA GLY A 104 -9.63 5.14 19.96
C GLY A 104 -10.07 3.67 20.10
N PHE A 105 -11.23 3.42 20.71
CA PHE A 105 -11.80 2.07 20.87
C PHE A 105 -13.26 2.02 20.42
N HIS A 106 -13.71 0.84 20.02
CA HIS A 106 -15.12 0.55 19.74
C HIS A 106 -15.58 -0.74 20.40
N LEU A 107 -16.88 -0.82 20.70
CA LEU A 107 -17.49 -1.97 21.35
C LEU A 107 -17.69 -3.10 20.36
N VAL A 108 -17.07 -4.25 20.64
CA VAL A 108 -17.34 -5.53 19.97
C VAL A 108 -17.78 -6.54 21.01
N VAL A 109 -19.06 -6.91 20.94
CA VAL A 109 -19.73 -7.76 21.92
C VAL A 109 -19.66 -7.12 23.32
N GLU A 110 -18.71 -7.52 24.16
CA GLU A 110 -18.53 -6.97 25.51
C GLU A 110 -17.20 -6.23 25.72
N PHE A 111 -16.35 -6.15 24.68
CA PHE A 111 -14.99 -5.64 24.81
C PHE A 111 -14.78 -4.39 23.96
N CYS A 112 -14.10 -3.38 24.54
CA CYS A 112 -13.64 -2.22 23.79
C CYS A 112 -12.31 -2.56 23.10
N ILE A 113 -12.35 -2.73 21.79
CA ILE A 113 -11.17 -3.04 20.97
C ILE A 113 -10.67 -1.79 20.26
N THR A 114 -9.36 -1.71 20.04
CA THR A 114 -8.73 -0.55 19.37
C THR A 114 -9.29 -0.37 17.97
N HIS A 115 -9.49 0.88 17.53
CA HIS A 115 -9.80 1.16 16.13
C HIS A 115 -8.70 0.68 15.20
N SER A 116 -9.09 0.13 14.05
CA SER A 116 -8.18 -0.30 13.00
C SER A 116 -7.46 0.89 12.37
N SER A 117 -6.18 0.69 12.05
CA SER A 117 -5.39 1.66 11.27
C SER A 117 -5.50 1.37 9.78
N CYS A 118 -5.73 2.41 8.98
CA CYS A 118 -5.65 2.31 7.53
C CYS A 118 -4.19 2.23 7.11
N PRO A 119 -3.78 1.20 6.33
CA PRO A 119 -2.41 1.05 5.89
C PRO A 119 -2.04 2.07 4.80
N PRO A 120 -0.73 2.28 4.53
CA PRO A 120 -0.30 3.14 3.43
C PRO A 120 -0.99 2.78 2.11
N GLY A 121 -1.47 3.79 1.38
CA GLY A 121 -2.30 3.59 0.18
C GLY A 121 -3.81 3.58 0.43
N TYR A 122 -4.22 3.53 1.70
CA TYR A 122 -5.60 3.58 2.14
C TYR A 122 -5.77 4.75 3.11
N GLY A 123 -6.93 5.40 3.07
CA GLY A 123 -7.28 6.49 3.97
C GLY A 123 -8.64 6.28 4.60
N VAL A 124 -8.86 6.98 5.71
CA VAL A 124 -10.10 6.92 6.45
C VAL A 124 -11.24 7.55 5.65
N THR A 125 -12.33 6.82 5.51
CA THR A 125 -13.60 7.33 4.94
C THR A 125 -14.66 7.55 6.01
N ALA A 126 -14.65 6.72 7.05
CA ALA A 126 -15.46 6.92 8.26
C ALA A 126 -14.58 6.74 9.50
N LEU A 127 -14.58 7.74 10.37
CA LEU A 127 -13.87 7.69 11.65
C LEU A 127 -14.51 6.63 12.55
N GLY A 128 -13.68 5.89 13.28
CA GLY A 128 -14.15 4.99 14.31
C GLY A 128 -14.97 5.74 15.38
N THR A 129 -16.06 5.12 15.81
CA THR A 129 -16.92 5.60 16.90
C THR A 129 -16.83 4.65 18.09
N PRO A 130 -17.43 4.96 19.24
CA PRO A 130 -17.46 4.02 20.35
C PRO A 130 -18.20 2.70 20.08
N VAL A 131 -18.94 2.61 18.97
CA VAL A 131 -19.72 1.42 18.57
C VAL A 131 -19.33 0.86 17.20
N SER A 132 -18.46 1.52 16.46
CA SER A 132 -18.06 1.11 15.10
C SER A 132 -16.57 1.34 14.85
N ASP A 133 -15.96 0.44 14.08
CA ASP A 133 -14.54 0.58 13.72
C ASP A 133 -14.31 1.69 12.68
N THR A 134 -13.05 2.11 12.56
CA THR A 134 -12.58 2.94 11.45
C THR A 134 -12.72 2.19 10.13
N THR A 135 -13.30 2.87 9.12
CA THR A 135 -13.42 2.32 7.77
C THR A 135 -12.37 2.93 6.84
N CYS A 136 -11.71 2.06 6.08
CA CYS A 136 -10.61 2.42 5.19
C CYS A 136 -10.96 2.10 3.73
N GLU A 137 -10.66 3.03 2.83
CA GLU A 137 -10.73 2.79 1.39
C GLU A 137 -9.42 3.13 0.70
N ARG A 138 -9.19 2.53 -0.47
CA ARG A 138 -8.00 2.82 -1.28
C ARG A 138 -8.05 4.27 -1.73
N CYS A 139 -6.93 4.97 -1.63
CA CYS A 139 -6.88 6.36 -2.08
C CYS A 139 -7.22 6.49 -3.57
N PRO A 140 -8.13 7.41 -3.93
CA PRO A 140 -8.49 7.65 -5.32
C PRO A 140 -7.30 8.25 -6.09
N ALA A 141 -7.40 8.24 -7.42
CA ALA A 141 -6.37 8.83 -8.27
C ALA A 141 -6.12 10.30 -7.88
N GLY A 142 -4.85 10.69 -7.85
CA GLY A 142 -4.44 12.02 -7.41
C GLY A 142 -4.41 12.22 -5.89
N HIS A 143 -4.61 11.18 -5.08
CA HIS A 143 -4.51 11.24 -3.62
C HIS A 143 -3.53 10.19 -3.06
N PHE A 144 -3.06 10.39 -1.83
CA PHE A 144 -2.15 9.49 -1.14
C PHE A 144 -2.37 9.43 0.37
N SER A 145 -1.93 8.33 0.98
CA SER A 145 -1.77 8.14 2.42
C SER A 145 -0.46 7.39 2.67
N SER A 146 0.42 7.94 3.51
CA SER A 146 1.82 7.47 3.61
C SER A 146 2.15 6.62 4.83
N ARG A 147 1.28 6.61 5.83
CA ARG A 147 1.51 5.99 7.14
C ARG A 147 0.27 5.22 7.56
N ASP A 148 0.47 4.26 8.46
CA ASP A 148 -0.63 3.63 9.17
C ASP A 148 -1.32 4.64 10.08
N SER A 149 -2.61 4.86 9.86
CA SER A 149 -3.39 5.82 10.65
C SER A 149 -4.86 5.44 10.74
N SER A 150 -5.44 5.55 11.93
CA SER A 150 -6.87 5.34 12.17
C SER A 150 -7.72 6.60 11.98
N THR A 151 -7.09 7.74 11.64
CA THR A 151 -7.76 9.05 11.51
C THR A 151 -7.42 9.80 10.23
N GLU A 152 -6.30 9.49 9.56
CA GLU A 152 -5.82 10.24 8.40
C GLU A 152 -6.61 9.89 7.12
N LEU A 153 -7.20 10.91 6.51
CA LEU A 153 -7.84 10.78 5.20
C LEU A 153 -6.79 10.82 4.08
N CYS A 154 -7.16 10.30 2.91
CA CYS A 154 -6.33 10.43 1.70
C CYS A 154 -6.12 11.91 1.35
N GLN A 155 -4.86 12.33 1.30
CA GLN A 155 -4.46 13.71 0.99
C GLN A 155 -4.26 13.89 -0.50
N PRO A 156 -4.64 15.04 -1.09
CA PRO A 156 -4.39 15.28 -2.50
C PRO A 156 -2.88 15.40 -2.79
N HIS A 157 -2.48 14.95 -3.98
CA HIS A 157 -1.13 15.14 -4.49
C HIS A 157 -0.82 16.62 -4.67
N LYS A 158 0.41 17.00 -4.39
CA LYS A 158 0.91 18.36 -4.60
C LYS A 158 0.90 18.69 -6.09
N ASN A 159 0.18 19.74 -6.45
CA ASN A 159 0.14 20.24 -7.83
C ASN A 159 1.37 21.11 -8.12
N CYS A 160 2.43 20.52 -8.67
CA CYS A 160 3.67 21.23 -8.97
C CYS A 160 3.47 22.33 -10.04
N SER A 161 2.68 22.04 -11.09
CA SER A 161 2.41 22.99 -12.17
C SER A 161 1.68 24.24 -11.66
N GLY A 162 0.72 24.07 -10.75
CA GLY A 162 0.03 25.18 -10.09
C GLY A 162 0.96 26.05 -9.22
N LEU A 163 2.11 25.52 -8.81
CA LEU A 163 3.14 26.23 -8.06
C LEU A 163 4.26 26.81 -8.95
N GLY A 164 4.14 26.70 -10.28
CA GLY A 164 5.19 27.11 -11.22
C GLY A 164 6.44 26.21 -11.20
N LEU A 165 6.33 25.02 -10.59
CA LEU A 165 7.41 24.04 -10.45
C LEU A 165 7.25 22.92 -11.47
N LYS A 166 8.36 22.27 -11.84
CA LYS A 166 8.30 21.02 -12.59
C LYS A 166 8.11 19.85 -11.64
N THR A 167 7.21 18.93 -11.98
CA THR A 167 7.06 17.66 -11.26
C THR A 167 8.32 16.83 -11.45
N LEU A 168 9.06 16.60 -10.37
CA LEU A 168 10.23 15.72 -10.35
C LEU A 168 9.80 14.26 -10.27
N ARG A 169 8.78 13.97 -9.46
CA ARG A 169 8.21 12.64 -9.27
C ARG A 169 6.71 12.75 -9.07
N TRP A 170 5.93 11.93 -9.76
CA TRP A 170 4.49 11.87 -9.60
C TRP A 170 4.13 11.19 -8.28
N GLY A 171 3.03 11.61 -7.65
CA GLY A 171 2.51 10.92 -6.49
C GLY A 171 2.03 9.49 -6.81
N THR A 172 2.04 8.64 -5.81
CA THR A 172 1.40 7.31 -5.81
C THR A 172 0.26 7.30 -4.78
N SER A 173 -0.49 6.21 -4.65
CA SER A 173 -1.43 6.07 -3.52
C SER A 173 -0.74 6.14 -2.15
N THR A 174 0.56 5.90 -2.08
CA THR A 174 1.35 5.87 -0.84
C THR A 174 2.25 7.09 -0.63
N SER A 175 2.44 7.94 -1.64
CA SER A 175 3.41 9.04 -1.56
C SER A 175 3.00 10.26 -2.37
N ASN A 176 3.36 11.44 -1.86
CA ASN A 176 3.07 12.71 -2.52
C ASN A 176 3.93 12.95 -3.77
N SER A 177 3.46 13.82 -4.66
CA SER A 177 4.25 14.38 -5.76
C SER A 177 5.41 15.24 -5.22
N LEU A 178 6.59 15.08 -5.82
CA LEU A 178 7.77 15.89 -5.53
C LEU A 178 7.98 16.92 -6.64
N CYS A 179 8.25 18.17 -6.24
CA CYS A 179 8.41 19.29 -7.16
C CYS A 179 9.85 19.83 -7.14
N THR A 180 10.33 20.37 -8.26
CA THR A 180 11.64 21.01 -8.38
C THR A 180 11.57 22.38 -9.05
N ASN A 181 12.37 23.32 -8.53
CA ASN A 181 12.58 24.67 -9.06
C ASN A 181 13.57 24.72 -10.23
N LYS A 182 14.40 23.68 -10.39
CA LYS A 182 15.59 23.77 -11.24
C LYS A 182 15.35 23.22 -12.65
N THR A 183 15.67 24.04 -13.65
CA THR A 183 16.39 23.59 -14.85
C THR A 183 17.75 23.06 -14.42
N ALA A 184 17.79 21.86 -13.82
CA ALA A 184 19.02 21.32 -13.27
C ALA A 184 19.98 20.93 -14.40
N SER A 185 21.14 21.60 -14.46
CA SER A 185 22.30 21.09 -15.19
C SER A 185 22.73 19.74 -14.57
N PRO A 186 23.06 18.73 -15.39
CA PRO A 186 22.96 17.33 -14.97
C PRO A 186 24.30 16.74 -14.50
N GLU A 187 25.04 17.41 -13.63
CA GLU A 187 26.41 16.92 -13.32
C GLU A 187 26.55 16.15 -12.01
N CYS A 188 25.86 16.47 -10.90
CA CYS A 188 25.91 15.67 -9.66
C CYS A 188 24.68 15.87 -8.75
N SER A 189 23.45 15.83 -9.29
CA SER A 189 22.25 15.82 -8.44
C SER A 189 21.90 14.39 -8.02
N GLN A 190 21.49 14.20 -6.76
CA GLN A 190 20.89 12.95 -6.30
C GLN A 190 19.57 12.70 -7.04
N GLN A 191 19.67 12.13 -8.23
CA GLN A 191 18.57 11.43 -8.87
C GLN A 191 18.38 10.12 -8.10
N HIS A 192 17.56 10.17 -7.06
CA HIS A 192 16.70 9.03 -6.76
C HIS A 192 15.58 9.06 -7.79
N SER A 193 15.81 8.47 -8.97
CA SER A 193 14.68 8.07 -9.80
C SER A 193 14.01 6.91 -9.05
N LEU A 194 12.83 7.18 -8.50
CA LEU A 194 11.94 6.10 -8.08
C LEU A 194 11.23 5.62 -9.36
N CYS A 195 11.40 4.33 -9.67
CA CYS A 195 10.76 3.67 -10.79
C CYS A 195 9.24 3.83 -10.69
N GLN A 196 8.68 4.67 -11.56
CA GLN A 196 7.24 4.78 -11.73
C GLN A 196 6.91 4.17 -13.09
N THR A 197 6.43 2.93 -13.04
CA THR A 197 5.68 2.18 -14.07
C THR A 197 6.28 1.95 -15.46
N ASP A 198 7.44 2.52 -15.80
CA ASP A 198 8.19 2.17 -17.01
C ASP A 198 9.41 1.29 -16.67
N VAL A 199 9.43 0.06 -17.19
CA VAL A 199 10.45 -0.96 -16.92
C VAL A 199 11.84 -0.55 -17.43
N ASN A 200 11.92 0.42 -18.34
CA ASN A 200 13.17 0.99 -18.86
C ASN A 200 13.89 1.96 -17.88
N LEU A 201 13.38 2.17 -16.66
CA LEU A 201 13.96 3.12 -15.70
C LEU A 201 14.27 2.52 -14.31
N CYS A 202 14.42 1.20 -14.21
CA CYS A 202 14.85 0.53 -12.96
C CYS A 202 16.30 0.02 -12.94
N GLU A 203 17.17 0.61 -13.75
CA GLU A 203 18.63 0.39 -13.68
C GLU A 203 19.30 1.27 -12.61
N GLU A 204 18.70 2.41 -12.29
CA GLU A 204 19.23 3.38 -11.34
C GLU A 204 19.13 2.88 -9.90
N ALA A 205 18.06 2.15 -9.59
CA ALA A 205 17.91 1.41 -8.34
C ALA A 205 18.97 0.30 -8.19
N VAL A 206 19.39 -0.33 -9.30
CA VAL A 206 20.46 -1.34 -9.29
C VAL A 206 21.81 -0.66 -9.05
N PHE A 207 22.13 0.45 -9.71
CA PHE A 207 23.38 1.16 -9.43
C PHE A 207 23.42 1.78 -8.03
N GLN A 208 22.28 2.27 -7.52
CA GLN A 208 22.15 2.70 -6.13
C GLN A 208 22.36 1.52 -5.17
N SER A 209 21.74 0.37 -5.43
CA SER A 209 21.92 -0.84 -4.64
C SER A 209 23.37 -1.33 -4.67
N LEU A 210 24.02 -1.36 -5.84
CA LEU A 210 25.44 -1.69 -6.00
C LEU A 210 26.35 -0.70 -5.26
N SER A 211 26.04 0.61 -5.30
CA SER A 211 26.79 1.61 -4.53
C SER A 211 26.62 1.45 -3.01
N SER A 212 25.48 0.90 -2.56
CA SER A 212 25.16 0.66 -1.15
C SER A 212 25.68 -0.69 -0.61
N LEU A 213 25.91 -1.67 -1.50
CA LEU A 213 26.68 -2.87 -1.20
C LEU A 213 28.14 -2.45 -0.97
N ARG A 214 28.95 -3.25 -0.25
CA ARG A 214 30.32 -2.92 0.22
C ARG A 214 31.35 -2.51 -0.85
N LEU A 215 30.93 -2.24 -2.09
CA LEU A 215 31.69 -1.67 -3.20
C LEU A 215 32.20 -0.26 -2.92
N SER A 216 31.57 0.51 -2.02
CA SER A 216 32.09 1.81 -1.57
C SER A 216 33.46 1.74 -0.87
N SER A 217 33.86 0.54 -0.41
CA SER A 217 35.20 0.27 0.16
C SER A 217 36.23 -0.18 -0.87
N VAL A 218 35.83 -0.42 -2.13
CA VAL A 218 36.72 -0.83 -3.22
C VAL A 218 37.16 0.42 -3.99
N PRO A 219 38.46 0.63 -4.25
CA PRO A 219 38.93 1.74 -5.08
C PRO A 219 38.24 1.71 -6.45
N VAL A 220 37.76 2.88 -6.90
CA VAL A 220 36.98 3.06 -8.12
C VAL A 220 37.76 2.57 -9.36
N GLU A 221 39.09 2.60 -9.31
CA GLU A 221 39.99 2.06 -10.33
C GLU A 221 39.90 0.53 -10.43
N ARG A 222 39.88 -0.17 -9.29
CA ARG A 222 39.70 -1.63 -9.27
C ARG A 222 38.32 -2.03 -9.79
N LEU A 223 37.30 -1.24 -9.48
CA LEU A 223 35.96 -1.44 -10.01
C LEU A 223 35.97 -1.29 -11.53
N LEU A 224 36.60 -0.24 -12.05
CA LEU A 224 36.72 0.01 -13.50
C LEU A 224 37.45 -1.12 -14.24
N GLU A 225 38.48 -1.71 -13.63
CA GLU A 225 39.18 -2.88 -14.19
C GLU A 225 38.31 -4.14 -14.24
N SER A 226 37.30 -4.21 -13.38
CA SER A 226 36.39 -5.37 -13.27
C SER A 226 35.13 -5.23 -14.13
N LEU A 227 34.83 -4.03 -14.64
CA LEU A 227 33.65 -3.77 -15.47
C LEU A 227 33.90 -4.23 -16.92
N PRO A 228 32.94 -4.94 -17.55
CA PRO A 228 33.08 -5.41 -18.93
C PRO A 228 32.99 -4.25 -19.94
N GLY A 229 33.41 -4.45 -21.19
CA GLY A 229 33.24 -3.43 -22.25
C GLY A 229 34.31 -2.35 -22.29
N GLN A 230 33.98 -1.19 -22.88
CA GLN A 230 34.89 -0.05 -23.00
C GLN A 230 35.03 0.68 -21.66
N ARG A 231 36.26 0.96 -21.27
CA ARG A 231 36.55 1.67 -20.01
C ARG A 231 36.13 3.13 -20.13
N VAL A 232 35.61 3.67 -19.02
CA VAL A 232 35.34 5.09 -18.84
C VAL A 232 36.63 5.89 -19.04
N ASP A 233 36.55 7.01 -19.74
CA ASP A 233 37.72 7.83 -19.99
C ASP A 233 38.30 8.42 -18.68
N LEU A 234 39.64 8.50 -18.62
CA LEU A 234 40.37 8.94 -17.44
C LEU A 234 40.05 10.40 -17.04
N LYS A 235 39.67 11.26 -18.00
CA LYS A 235 39.32 12.66 -17.72
C LYS A 235 37.96 12.75 -17.02
N SER A 236 36.98 11.97 -17.44
CA SER A 236 35.69 11.87 -16.77
C SER A 236 35.79 11.19 -15.40
N LEU A 237 36.66 10.19 -15.26
CA LEU A 237 36.93 9.55 -13.96
C LEU A 237 37.55 10.52 -12.95
N GLU A 238 38.57 11.29 -13.36
CA GLU A 238 39.19 12.35 -12.55
C GLU A 238 38.17 13.42 -12.13
N LYS A 239 37.25 13.80 -13.03
CA LYS A 239 36.16 14.74 -12.72
C LYS A 239 35.23 14.17 -11.66
N VAL A 240 34.85 12.89 -11.75
CA VAL A 240 34.00 12.23 -10.74
C VAL A 240 34.67 12.18 -9.38
N LYS A 241 35.96 11.83 -9.32
CA LYS A 241 36.73 11.84 -8.07
C LYS A 241 36.77 13.20 -7.39
N LYS A 242 36.90 14.27 -8.18
CA LYS A 242 36.99 15.65 -7.67
C LYS A 242 35.63 16.21 -7.27
N ALA A 243 34.55 15.78 -7.92
CA ALA A 243 33.21 16.35 -7.76
C ALA A 243 32.28 15.54 -6.82
N CYS A 244 32.52 14.25 -6.62
CA CYS A 244 31.61 13.34 -5.90
C CYS A 244 32.20 12.83 -4.57
N SER A 245 31.34 12.56 -3.57
CA SER A 245 31.74 11.83 -2.36
C SER A 245 32.10 10.36 -2.67
N PRO A 246 32.92 9.66 -1.86
CA PRO A 246 33.31 8.26 -2.13
C PRO A 246 32.13 7.31 -2.39
N GLN A 247 31.00 7.52 -1.70
CA GLN A 247 29.76 6.76 -1.90
C GLN A 247 29.11 7.05 -3.26
N GLN A 248 29.22 8.30 -3.75
CA GLN A 248 28.65 8.74 -5.03
C GLN A 248 29.56 8.42 -6.23
N GLN A 249 30.87 8.26 -6.01
CA GLN A 249 31.83 7.97 -7.08
C GLN A 249 31.54 6.65 -7.79
N VAL A 250 31.16 5.60 -7.04
CA VAL A 250 30.80 4.29 -7.62
C VAL A 250 29.55 4.39 -8.50
N LEU A 251 28.50 5.07 -8.01
CA LEU A 251 27.26 5.28 -8.74
C LEU A 251 27.49 6.06 -10.05
N GLN A 252 28.25 7.16 -9.96
CA GLN A 252 28.51 8.02 -11.10
C GLN A 252 29.46 7.36 -12.12
N LEU A 253 30.40 6.54 -11.66
CA LEU A 253 31.24 5.73 -12.53
C LEU A 253 30.39 4.75 -13.36
N LEU A 254 29.46 4.03 -12.72
CA LEU A 254 28.58 3.06 -13.41
C LEU A 254 27.70 3.76 -14.46
N ARG A 255 27.23 4.98 -14.18
CA ARG A 255 26.49 5.81 -15.14
C ARG A 255 27.35 6.19 -16.36
N LEU A 256 28.57 6.68 -16.14
CA LEU A 256 29.49 7.03 -17.23
C LEU A 256 29.88 5.81 -18.06
N TRP A 257 30.14 4.68 -17.40
CA TRP A 257 30.41 3.41 -18.06
C TRP A 257 29.26 3.02 -18.98
N ARG A 258 28.01 3.12 -18.51
CA ARG A 258 26.83 2.85 -19.34
C ARG A 258 26.78 3.80 -20.54
N GLU A 259 26.84 5.12 -20.34
CA GLU A 259 26.79 6.09 -21.44
C GLU A 259 27.84 5.77 -22.53
N GLN A 260 29.05 5.46 -22.11
CA GLN A 260 30.15 5.15 -23.02
C GLN A 260 29.99 3.79 -23.71
N ASN A 261 29.24 2.88 -23.08
CA ASN A 261 28.89 1.58 -23.63
C ASN A 261 27.47 1.55 -24.24
N LYS A 262 26.73 2.67 -24.37
CA LYS A 262 25.38 2.70 -24.96
C LYS A 262 25.37 2.30 -26.43
N ASP A 263 26.43 2.60 -27.18
CA ASP A 263 26.55 2.26 -28.60
C ASP A 263 26.92 0.79 -28.87
N HIS A 264 27.15 0.00 -27.82
CA HIS A 264 27.43 -1.44 -27.94
C HIS A 264 26.19 -2.27 -28.34
N ASP A 265 25.01 -1.66 -28.44
CA ASP A 265 23.72 -2.22 -28.86
C ASP A 265 23.48 -2.27 -30.38
N LYS A 266 24.33 -1.64 -31.20
CA LYS A 266 24.15 -1.64 -32.67
C LYS A 266 24.36 -3.00 -33.35
N ILE A 267 24.90 -4.00 -32.66
CA ILE A 267 25.27 -5.30 -33.27
C ILE A 267 24.09 -6.30 -33.34
N LEU A 268 23.07 -6.17 -32.47
CA LEU A 268 21.98 -7.14 -32.35
C LEU A 268 20.70 -6.78 -33.12
N LYS A 269 20.67 -5.64 -33.81
CA LYS A 269 19.47 -5.17 -34.53
C LYS A 269 19.03 -6.06 -35.71
N ASN A 270 19.82 -7.05 -36.11
CA ASN A 270 19.62 -7.85 -37.32
C ASN A 270 19.56 -9.38 -37.05
N LEU A 271 19.10 -9.83 -35.88
CA LEU A 271 18.88 -11.26 -35.64
C LEU A 271 17.55 -11.71 -36.23
N THR A 272 17.58 -12.72 -37.09
CA THR A 272 16.36 -13.35 -37.64
C THR A 272 15.82 -14.42 -36.68
N LEU A 273 14.55 -14.81 -36.85
CA LEU A 273 13.96 -15.93 -36.11
C LEU A 273 14.78 -17.23 -36.28
N GLU A 274 15.36 -17.44 -37.46
CA GLU A 274 16.23 -18.59 -37.75
C GLU A 274 17.53 -18.54 -36.94
N ASP A 275 18.12 -17.36 -36.76
CA ASP A 275 19.31 -17.18 -35.93
C ASP A 275 19.02 -17.50 -34.46
N LEU A 276 17.85 -17.07 -33.96
CA LEU A 276 17.41 -17.34 -32.59
C LEU A 276 17.19 -18.84 -32.35
N LEU A 277 16.58 -19.54 -33.30
CA LEU A 277 16.41 -20.99 -33.23
C LEU A 277 17.74 -21.73 -33.22
N LYS A 278 18.69 -21.31 -34.06
CA LYS A 278 20.06 -21.85 -34.03
C LYS A 278 20.70 -21.68 -32.65
N VAL A 279 20.49 -20.53 -32.00
CA VAL A 279 21.00 -20.31 -30.63
C VAL A 279 20.35 -21.28 -29.64
N THR A 280 19.02 -21.36 -29.59
CA THR A 280 18.32 -22.23 -28.63
C THR A 280 18.64 -23.71 -28.84
N ASP A 281 18.76 -24.14 -30.09
CA ASP A 281 19.06 -25.53 -30.43
C ASP A 281 20.51 -25.89 -30.09
N SER A 282 21.41 -24.91 -30.06
CA SER A 282 22.80 -25.12 -29.68
C SER A 282 23.05 -25.22 -28.17
N LEU A 283 22.08 -24.83 -27.32
CA LEU A 283 22.22 -24.91 -25.86
C LEU A 283 22.01 -26.36 -25.37
N PRO A 284 22.73 -26.82 -24.32
CA PRO A 284 22.58 -28.18 -23.80
C PRO A 284 21.30 -28.35 -22.97
N GLY A 285 20.88 -29.58 -22.69
CA GLY A 285 19.71 -29.86 -21.84
C GLY A 285 18.36 -29.69 -22.55
N VAL A 286 17.32 -29.36 -21.78
CA VAL A 286 15.95 -29.17 -22.27
C VAL A 286 15.90 -27.93 -23.16
N LYS A 287 15.36 -28.08 -24.38
CA LYS A 287 15.29 -27.01 -25.38
C LYS A 287 14.17 -26.03 -25.07
N VAL A 288 14.39 -24.76 -25.41
CA VAL A 288 13.33 -23.75 -25.42
C VAL A 288 12.37 -24.10 -26.56
N LYS A 289 11.06 -24.12 -26.30
CA LYS A 289 10.09 -24.53 -27.31
C LYS A 289 9.95 -23.47 -28.39
N LEU A 290 9.64 -23.91 -29.61
CA LEU A 290 9.42 -23.02 -30.76
C LEU A 290 8.33 -21.97 -30.51
N GLU A 291 7.29 -22.33 -29.75
CA GLU A 291 6.21 -21.41 -29.33
C GLU A 291 6.75 -20.26 -28.47
N ASP A 292 7.64 -20.55 -27.53
CA ASP A 292 8.26 -19.55 -26.67
C ASP A 292 9.22 -18.65 -27.44
N VAL A 293 9.97 -19.21 -28.40
CA VAL A 293 10.86 -18.43 -29.28
C VAL A 293 10.06 -17.43 -30.13
N ARG A 294 8.93 -17.87 -30.70
CA ARG A 294 8.02 -17.00 -31.45
C ARG A 294 7.40 -15.92 -30.57
N ALA A 295 7.00 -16.29 -29.36
CA ALA A 295 6.46 -15.35 -28.39
C ALA A 295 7.48 -14.25 -28.07
N VAL A 296 8.73 -14.61 -27.78
CA VAL A 296 9.84 -13.64 -27.57
C VAL A 296 9.99 -12.69 -28.75
N VAL A 297 9.98 -13.19 -29.99
CA VAL A 297 10.08 -12.31 -31.18
C VAL A 297 8.88 -11.39 -31.32
N SER A 298 7.68 -11.87 -31.00
CA SER A 298 6.44 -11.10 -31.13
C SER A 298 6.22 -10.08 -30.03
N THR A 299 6.80 -10.26 -28.85
CA THR A 299 6.50 -9.43 -27.67
C THR A 299 7.70 -8.71 -27.06
N CYS A 300 8.94 -9.09 -27.39
CA CYS A 300 10.14 -8.42 -26.89
C CYS A 300 10.73 -7.48 -27.95
N LEU A 301 11.57 -6.52 -27.53
CA LEU A 301 12.40 -5.74 -28.44
C LEU A 301 13.60 -6.58 -28.95
N PRO A 302 14.13 -6.34 -30.17
CA PRO A 302 15.23 -7.13 -30.73
C PRO A 302 16.50 -7.24 -29.87
N GLN A 303 16.79 -6.19 -29.10
CA GLN A 303 17.91 -6.16 -28.15
C GLN A 303 17.75 -7.14 -26.99
N GLN A 304 16.54 -7.63 -26.72
CA GLN A 304 16.19 -8.51 -25.59
C GLN A 304 16.08 -9.99 -25.98
N TYR A 305 16.09 -10.34 -27.28
CA TYR A 305 15.80 -11.70 -27.73
C TYR A 305 16.72 -12.77 -27.13
N ILE A 306 18.04 -12.60 -27.25
CA ILE A 306 19.00 -13.58 -26.72
C ILE A 306 18.90 -13.71 -25.20
N LEU A 307 18.69 -12.58 -24.52
CA LEU A 307 18.57 -12.51 -23.06
C LEU A 307 17.33 -13.27 -22.56
N GLN A 308 16.18 -13.05 -23.18
CA GLN A 308 14.94 -13.72 -22.81
C GLN A 308 14.98 -15.23 -23.12
N LEU A 309 15.61 -15.63 -24.21
CA LEU A 309 15.79 -17.04 -24.56
C LEU A 309 16.71 -17.77 -23.57
N LEU A 310 17.78 -17.11 -23.10
CA LEU A 310 18.65 -17.67 -22.06
C LEU A 310 17.95 -17.78 -20.71
N HIS A 311 17.05 -16.84 -20.39
CA HIS A 311 16.20 -16.93 -19.21
C HIS A 311 15.25 -18.13 -19.28
N LEU A 312 14.51 -18.28 -20.38
CA LEU A 312 13.62 -19.44 -20.60
C LEU A 312 14.38 -20.76 -20.53
N TRP A 313 15.56 -20.82 -21.15
CA TRP A 313 16.44 -21.98 -21.06
C TRP A 313 16.87 -22.27 -19.62
N LYS A 314 17.26 -21.24 -18.86
CA LYS A 314 17.69 -21.39 -17.45
C LYS A 314 16.54 -21.89 -16.56
N MET A 315 15.32 -21.43 -16.79
CA MET A 315 14.13 -21.89 -16.07
C MET A 315 13.84 -23.38 -16.30
N ALA A 316 14.04 -23.86 -17.53
CA ALA A 316 13.90 -25.28 -17.86
C ALA A 316 15.12 -26.13 -17.43
N ASN A 317 16.26 -25.50 -17.14
CA ASN A 317 17.53 -26.16 -16.80
C ASN A 317 18.14 -25.52 -15.53
N TYR A 318 17.42 -25.57 -14.42
CA TYR A 318 17.77 -24.85 -13.18
C TYR A 318 19.08 -25.32 -12.54
N ASP A 319 19.49 -26.56 -12.79
CA ASP A 319 20.70 -27.21 -12.32
C ASP A 319 21.93 -26.96 -13.21
N LEU A 320 21.72 -26.54 -14.46
CA LEU A 320 22.80 -26.26 -15.41
C LEU A 320 23.35 -24.85 -15.26
N ASP A 321 24.67 -24.74 -15.38
CA ASP A 321 25.43 -23.49 -15.32
C ASP A 321 25.33 -22.72 -16.65
N LEU A 322 24.87 -21.46 -16.59
CA LEU A 322 24.64 -20.65 -17.78
C LEU A 322 25.94 -20.34 -18.55
N ALA A 323 27.06 -20.11 -17.87
CA ALA A 323 28.35 -19.83 -18.49
C ALA A 323 28.86 -21.05 -19.28
N LYS A 324 28.72 -22.25 -18.70
CA LYS A 324 29.04 -23.52 -19.35
C LYS A 324 28.09 -23.81 -20.51
N GLY A 325 26.79 -23.53 -20.36
CA GLY A 325 25.79 -23.67 -21.41
C GLY A 325 26.09 -22.80 -22.63
N LEU A 326 26.43 -21.53 -22.42
CA LEU A 326 26.84 -20.61 -23.49
C LEU A 326 28.17 -21.01 -24.14
N SER A 327 29.13 -21.49 -23.34
CA SER A 327 30.41 -22.00 -23.86
C SER A 327 30.19 -23.22 -24.76
N HIS A 328 29.24 -24.09 -24.40
CA HIS A 328 28.82 -25.23 -25.21
C HIS A 328 28.14 -24.77 -26.50
N SER A 329 27.16 -23.87 -26.42
CA SER A 329 26.46 -23.28 -27.57
C SER A 329 27.43 -22.63 -28.57
N LEU A 330 28.40 -21.85 -28.10
CA LEU A 330 29.45 -21.24 -28.93
C LEU A 330 30.39 -22.23 -29.62
N ARG A 331 30.49 -23.47 -29.09
CA ARG A 331 31.23 -24.56 -29.72
C ARG A 331 30.38 -25.22 -30.80
N VAL A 332 29.13 -25.54 -30.48
CA VAL A 332 28.16 -26.16 -31.41
C VAL A 332 27.89 -25.25 -32.62
N LEU A 333 27.60 -23.98 -32.39
CA LEU A 333 27.35 -23.00 -33.47
C LEU A 333 28.55 -22.81 -34.38
N ARG A 334 29.76 -22.89 -33.84
CA ARG A 334 31.00 -22.78 -34.63
C ARG A 334 31.21 -24.01 -35.51
N ASN A 335 30.91 -25.19 -34.99
CA ASN A 335 31.00 -26.44 -35.75
C ASN A 335 29.93 -26.51 -36.84
N ASN A 336 28.74 -25.92 -36.60
CA ASN A 336 27.63 -25.91 -37.54
C ASN A 336 27.67 -24.73 -38.53
N GLY A 337 28.79 -24.01 -38.64
CA GLY A 337 28.96 -22.94 -39.64
C GLY A 337 28.09 -21.69 -39.41
N ALA A 338 27.71 -21.40 -38.17
CA ALA A 338 26.82 -20.28 -37.87
C ALA A 338 27.40 -18.90 -38.30
N PRO A 339 26.53 -17.91 -38.62
CA PRO A 339 26.98 -16.61 -39.09
C PRO A 339 27.94 -15.89 -38.11
N ARG A 340 28.93 -15.18 -38.67
CA ARG A 340 29.95 -14.49 -37.86
C ARG A 340 29.37 -13.42 -36.93
N HIS A 341 28.27 -12.77 -37.32
CA HIS A 341 27.60 -11.77 -36.48
C HIS A 341 26.97 -12.41 -35.24
N LEU A 342 26.34 -13.59 -35.40
CA LEU A 342 25.75 -14.38 -34.33
C LEU A 342 26.81 -14.85 -33.33
N LEU A 343 27.92 -15.40 -33.84
CA LEU A 343 29.05 -15.82 -33.01
C LEU A 343 29.71 -14.66 -32.26
N LYS A 344 29.79 -13.46 -32.87
CA LYS A 344 30.30 -12.26 -32.20
C LYS A 344 29.36 -11.80 -31.08
N GLY A 345 28.05 -11.81 -31.31
CA GLY A 345 27.03 -11.48 -30.32
C GLY A 345 27.11 -12.42 -29.11
N LEU A 346 27.05 -13.73 -29.34
CA LEU A 346 27.07 -14.73 -28.27
C LEU A 346 28.39 -14.78 -27.49
N LYS A 347 29.55 -14.57 -28.14
CA LYS A 347 30.84 -14.46 -27.45
C LYS A 347 30.88 -13.29 -26.46
N LYS A 348 30.16 -12.21 -26.75
CA LYS A 348 30.06 -11.05 -25.87
C LYS A 348 29.26 -11.40 -24.60
N PHE A 349 28.12 -12.08 -24.73
CA PHE A 349 27.34 -12.58 -23.59
C PHE A 349 28.13 -13.60 -22.75
N SER A 350 28.80 -14.56 -23.40
CA SER A 350 29.64 -15.54 -22.71
C SER A 350 30.78 -14.90 -21.91
N ARG A 351 31.39 -13.81 -22.41
CA ARG A 351 32.40 -13.06 -21.65
C ARG A 351 31.80 -12.33 -20.45
N ILE A 352 30.66 -11.68 -20.61
CA ILE A 352 29.98 -10.97 -19.52
C ILE A 352 29.61 -11.93 -18.38
N ILE A 353 29.13 -13.13 -18.74
CA ILE A 353 28.69 -14.14 -17.77
C ILE A 353 29.88 -14.89 -17.15
N GLY A 354 30.98 -15.08 -17.89
CA GLY A 354 32.16 -15.85 -17.44
C GLY A 354 33.18 -15.10 -16.57
N THR A 355 33.11 -13.77 -16.44
CA THR A 355 34.16 -12.95 -15.77
C THR A 355 34.00 -12.77 -14.26
N THR A 356 33.04 -13.43 -13.59
CA THR A 356 32.79 -13.20 -12.15
C THR A 356 32.92 -14.47 -11.31
N SER A 357 33.82 -14.46 -10.32
CA SER A 357 33.99 -15.48 -9.29
C SER A 357 32.88 -15.49 -8.21
N THR A 358 31.74 -14.89 -8.51
CA THR A 358 30.62 -14.66 -7.58
C THR A 358 29.31 -15.26 -8.12
N HIS A 359 29.42 -16.43 -8.75
CA HIS A 359 28.42 -17.02 -9.64
C HIS A 359 27.00 -17.14 -9.06
N LYS A 360 26.79 -17.52 -7.79
CA LYS A 360 25.43 -17.86 -7.31
C LYS A 360 24.52 -16.69 -6.93
N MET A 361 25.08 -15.59 -6.42
CA MET A 361 24.29 -14.43 -5.96
C MET A 361 23.90 -13.52 -7.14
N TYR A 362 24.83 -13.32 -8.08
CA TYR A 362 24.60 -12.51 -9.27
C TYR A 362 23.82 -13.26 -10.35
N GLU A 363 23.84 -14.59 -10.40
CA GLU A 363 23.02 -15.36 -11.34
C GLU A 363 21.52 -15.21 -11.03
N LYS A 364 21.10 -15.29 -9.75
CA LYS A 364 19.71 -14.97 -9.37
C LYS A 364 19.34 -13.51 -9.66
N MET A 365 20.27 -12.58 -9.44
CA MET A 365 20.06 -11.15 -9.67
C MET A 365 20.02 -10.80 -11.16
N PHE A 366 20.84 -11.46 -11.98
CA PHE A 366 20.79 -11.37 -13.44
C PHE A 366 19.51 -12.00 -13.97
N VAL A 367 19.15 -13.21 -13.51
CA VAL A 367 17.90 -13.88 -13.90
C VAL A 367 16.67 -13.07 -13.51
N SER A 368 16.70 -12.33 -12.40
CA SER A 368 15.62 -11.39 -12.02
C SER A 368 15.65 -10.08 -12.82
N MET A 369 16.83 -9.56 -13.18
CA MET A 369 16.98 -8.42 -14.10
C MET A 369 16.56 -8.75 -15.54
N LEU A 370 16.62 -10.04 -15.92
CA LEU A 370 16.15 -10.56 -17.20
C LEU A 370 14.64 -10.76 -17.25
N HIS A 371 13.94 -10.61 -16.12
CA HIS A 371 12.49 -10.60 -16.11
C HIS A 371 12.00 -9.19 -16.44
N ASP A 372 12.01 -8.86 -17.73
CA ASP A 372 11.35 -7.66 -18.23
C ASP A 372 9.86 -7.96 -18.41
N GLU A 373 9.04 -7.38 -17.53
CA GLU A 373 7.57 -7.48 -17.53
C GLU A 373 6.90 -6.83 -18.77
N SER A 374 7.66 -6.25 -19.70
CA SER A 374 7.13 -5.74 -20.97
C SER A 374 6.97 -6.83 -22.05
N CYS A 375 7.75 -7.91 -21.98
CA CYS A 375 7.63 -9.02 -22.91
C CYS A 375 6.55 -10.01 -22.42
N PHE A 376 5.81 -10.63 -23.35
CA PHE A 376 4.59 -11.43 -23.12
C PHE A 376 3.30 -10.68 -22.72
N LYS A 377 3.29 -9.33 -22.70
CA LYS A 377 2.04 -8.56 -22.55
C LYS A 377 1.37 -8.33 -23.92
N ALA A 378 0.09 -8.67 -24.04
CA ALA A 378 -0.70 -8.38 -25.22
C ALA A 378 -0.84 -6.85 -25.38
N HIS A 379 -0.41 -6.30 -26.51
CA HIS A 379 -0.68 -4.91 -26.87
C HIS A 379 -2.20 -4.71 -26.97
N LYS A 380 -2.80 -3.99 -26.03
CA LYS A 380 -4.13 -3.41 -26.22
C LYS A 380 -4.03 -2.36 -27.34
N PRO A 381 -4.83 -2.44 -28.41
CA PRO A 381 -4.86 -1.39 -29.42
C PRO A 381 -5.38 -0.09 -28.77
N LEU A 382 -4.59 0.97 -28.89
CA LEU A 382 -5.04 2.34 -28.65
C LEU A 382 -5.92 2.73 -29.83
N ASN A 383 -7.24 2.69 -29.62
CA ASN A 383 -8.26 3.63 -30.10
C ASN A 383 -9.64 2.97 -29.98
N GLU A 384 -10.38 3.31 -28.93
CA GLU A 384 -11.82 3.60 -28.90
C GLU A 384 -12.16 4.37 -27.62
#